data_AF-A0A2N2ATM1-F1
#
_entry.id   AF-A0A2N2ATM1-F1
#
_cell.length_a   1.000
_cell.length_b   1.000
_cell.length_c   1.000
_cell.angle_alpha   90.00
_cell.angle_beta   90.00
_cell.angle_gamma   90.00
#
_symmetry.space_group_name_H-M   'P 1'
#
loop_
_entity.id
_entity.type
_entity.pdbx_description
1 polymer ?
#
loop_
_entity_poly.entity_id
_entity_poly.type
_entity_poly.pdbx_seq_one_letter_code
_entity_poly.pdbx_strand_id
1 'polypeptide(L)'
;MLGEYIKALILIFVAEMGDKTQILAMMFATRFKVSKVMLGILIGSLLNHGLAVVFGRYIGGRVPAHLLQMIAGIAFIMFAVWTLSDDEEEKDEGCETKSNKKKYGAIITVASAFFIGELGDKTQLTAITLAVDAIFPVIVLLGTVTGMLVTSGMGIFVGSKLGDKIPDVLIKIISGTVFLAFGIQKLFSATPARYINSLTISIFVLVILVTITLLIRAIILAHKSGKVSPYKRAAALLHDYALQMNKSVDDICLGTRYCGHCQEGACAIGYIRELTKGLIKVPSSNTEESLREEVKYYKNKFDVFKLTYLLAVTLNYLDVREDHQKALRVNEIRSVLEMMLFDRKVYWNDDIKDYLKRAQRYNEEVKVLLEAHLFDIKKLL
;
A
#
# COMPACT_ATOMS: atom_id res chain seq x y z
N MET A 1 27.56 -0.08 -30.16
CA MET A 1 26.14 -0.48 -30.06
C MET A 1 25.91 -1.53 -28.97
N LEU A 2 26.18 -2.82 -29.19
CA LEU A 2 25.84 -3.87 -28.19
C LEU A 2 26.52 -3.68 -26.83
N GLY A 3 27.79 -3.25 -26.80
CA GLY A 3 28.51 -2.97 -25.55
C GLY A 3 27.89 -1.84 -24.70
N GLU A 4 27.38 -0.78 -25.34
CA GLU A 4 26.70 0.33 -24.65
C GLU A 4 25.35 -0.10 -24.09
N TYR A 5 24.61 -0.93 -24.83
CA TYR A 5 23.35 -1.52 -24.38
C TYR A 5 23.55 -2.37 -23.12
N ILE A 6 24.49 -3.33 -23.17
CA ILE A 6 24.76 -4.26 -22.07
C ILE A 6 25.26 -3.50 -20.84
N LYS A 7 26.15 -2.52 -21.04
CA LYS A 7 26.66 -1.67 -19.94
C LYS A 7 25.53 -0.90 -19.26
N ALA A 8 24.63 -0.28 -20.04
CA ALA A 8 23.50 0.45 -19.51
C ALA A 8 22.49 -0.45 -18.79
N LEU A 9 22.17 -1.60 -19.37
CA LEU A 9 21.29 -2.60 -18.78
C LEU A 9 21.83 -3.08 -17.43
N ILE A 10 23.08 -3.54 -17.38
CA ILE A 10 23.66 -4.08 -16.15
C ILE A 10 23.76 -3.00 -15.07
N LEU A 11 24.17 -1.78 -15.43
CA LEU A 11 24.29 -0.69 -14.45
C LEU A 11 22.94 -0.29 -13.86
N ILE A 12 21.90 -0.16 -14.67
CA ILE A 12 20.55 0.12 -14.15
C ILE A 12 20.02 -1.06 -13.36
N PHE A 13 20.22 -2.29 -13.86
CA PHE A 13 19.78 -3.50 -13.17
C PHE A 13 20.37 -3.59 -11.75
N VAL A 14 21.68 -3.35 -11.61
CA VAL A 14 22.36 -3.37 -10.31
C VAL A 14 21.94 -2.18 -9.45
N ALA A 15 21.82 -0.98 -10.04
CA ALA A 15 21.40 0.21 -9.31
C ALA A 15 19.99 0.07 -8.72
N GLU A 16 19.10 -0.62 -9.43
CA GLU A 16 17.68 -0.71 -9.10
C GLU A 16 17.31 -1.96 -8.28
N MET A 17 18.26 -2.85 -8.04
CA MET A 17 18.02 -4.09 -7.30
C MET A 17 17.63 -3.80 -5.84
N GLY A 18 16.38 -4.10 -5.46
CA GLY A 18 15.88 -3.91 -4.09
C GLY A 18 15.44 -2.48 -3.76
N ASP A 19 15.10 -1.67 -4.77
CA ASP A 19 14.70 -0.27 -4.57
C ASP A 19 13.18 -0.04 -4.43
N LYS A 20 12.81 1.17 -4.00
CA LYS A 20 11.44 1.70 -3.82
C LYS A 20 10.54 1.46 -5.03
N THR A 21 11.07 1.52 -6.24
CA THR A 21 10.30 1.28 -7.47
C THR A 21 9.88 -0.18 -7.65
N GLN A 22 10.67 -1.13 -7.14
CA GLN A 22 10.28 -2.54 -7.15
C GLN A 22 9.08 -2.76 -6.22
N ILE A 23 9.04 -2.05 -5.10
CA ILE A 23 7.92 -2.07 -4.15
C ILE A 23 6.70 -1.37 -4.75
N LEU A 24 6.89 -0.23 -5.40
CA LEU A 24 5.84 0.47 -6.13
C LEU A 24 5.24 -0.40 -7.24
N ALA A 25 6.08 -1.11 -8.00
CA ALA A 25 5.67 -2.08 -9.02
C ALA A 25 4.86 -3.23 -8.42
N MET A 26 5.33 -3.79 -7.29
CA MET A 26 4.62 -4.82 -6.54
C MET A 26 3.24 -4.33 -6.07
N MET A 27 3.17 -3.13 -5.47
CA MET A 27 1.91 -2.54 -5.01
C MET A 27 0.93 -2.35 -6.16
N PHE A 28 1.38 -1.84 -7.30
CA PHE A 28 0.51 -1.72 -8.47
C PHE A 28 0.07 -3.07 -9.04
N ALA A 29 0.92 -4.10 -8.95
CA ALA A 29 0.57 -5.46 -9.38
C ALA A 29 -0.49 -6.13 -8.48
N THR A 30 -0.69 -5.65 -7.24
CA THR A 30 -1.82 -6.10 -6.40
C THR A 30 -3.16 -5.46 -6.80
N ARG A 31 -3.13 -4.27 -7.41
CA ARG A 31 -4.32 -3.49 -7.77
C ARG A 31 -4.69 -3.58 -9.26
N PHE A 32 -3.73 -3.85 -10.13
CA PHE A 32 -3.90 -3.86 -11.58
C PHE A 32 -3.28 -5.11 -12.23
N LYS A 33 -3.79 -5.49 -13.40
CA LYS A 33 -3.20 -6.60 -14.18
C LYS A 33 -1.72 -6.33 -14.46
N VAL A 34 -0.85 -7.30 -14.18
CA VAL A 34 0.61 -7.20 -14.35
C VAL A 34 1.00 -6.66 -15.72
N SER A 35 0.31 -7.07 -16.80
CA SER A 35 0.57 -6.55 -18.15
C SER A 35 0.35 -5.04 -18.28
N LYS A 36 -0.67 -4.47 -17.61
CA LYS A 36 -0.93 -3.03 -17.59
C LYS A 36 0.08 -2.29 -16.72
N VAL A 37 0.53 -2.91 -15.64
CA VAL A 37 1.58 -2.37 -14.76
C VAL A 37 2.90 -2.29 -15.51
N MET A 38 3.35 -3.38 -16.11
CA MET A 38 4.58 -3.42 -16.91
C MET A 38 4.56 -2.41 -18.06
N LEU A 39 3.41 -2.22 -18.71
CA LEU A 39 3.24 -1.19 -19.75
C LEU A 39 3.33 0.23 -19.19
N GLY A 40 2.75 0.48 -18.01
CA GLY A 40 2.90 1.76 -17.31
C GLY A 40 4.34 2.04 -16.92
N ILE A 41 5.05 1.05 -16.36
CA ILE A 41 6.47 1.13 -16.02
C ILE A 41 7.31 1.42 -17.26
N LEU A 42 7.04 0.74 -18.38
CA LEU A 42 7.70 0.99 -19.65
C LEU A 42 7.55 2.46 -20.07
N ILE A 43 6.33 3.00 -20.04
CA ILE A 43 6.09 4.38 -20.46
C ILE A 43 6.75 5.37 -19.50
N GLY A 44 6.60 5.17 -18.19
CA GLY A 44 7.18 6.06 -17.18
C GLY A 44 8.71 6.07 -17.24
N SER A 45 9.34 4.90 -17.31
CA SER A 45 10.80 4.75 -17.42
C SER A 45 11.34 5.29 -18.74
N LEU A 46 10.64 5.07 -19.86
CA LEU A 46 11.01 5.62 -21.17
C LEU A 46 10.98 7.15 -21.15
N LEU A 47 9.96 7.77 -20.55
CA LEU A 47 9.90 9.22 -20.41
C LEU A 47 11.01 9.75 -19.50
N ASN A 48 11.23 9.10 -18.35
CA ASN A 48 12.22 9.56 -17.37
C ASN A 48 13.66 9.41 -17.88
N HIS A 49 14.03 8.22 -18.36
CA HIS A 49 15.34 7.97 -18.94
C HIS A 49 15.51 8.63 -20.30
N GLY A 50 14.43 8.82 -21.06
CA GLY A 50 14.45 9.61 -22.28
C GLY A 50 14.89 11.04 -22.02
N LEU A 51 14.29 11.68 -20.99
CA LEU A 51 14.71 13.01 -20.54
C LEU A 51 16.19 13.02 -20.10
N ALA A 52 16.60 12.01 -19.34
CA ALA A 52 17.98 11.83 -18.88
C ALA A 52 18.99 11.73 -20.03
N VAL A 53 18.70 10.91 -21.04
CA VAL A 53 19.57 10.66 -22.19
C VAL A 53 19.64 11.89 -23.09
N VAL A 54 18.51 12.57 -23.30
CA VAL A 54 18.46 13.86 -24.00
C VAL A 54 19.35 14.86 -23.25
N PHE A 55 19.12 15.04 -21.96
CA PHE A 55 19.89 15.95 -21.11
C PHE A 55 21.39 15.64 -21.16
N GLY A 56 21.79 14.37 -20.96
CA GLY A 56 23.17 13.92 -21.02
C GLY A 56 23.83 14.18 -22.38
N ARG A 57 23.13 13.96 -23.49
CA ARG A 57 23.68 14.25 -24.82
C ARG A 57 23.88 15.75 -25.07
N TYR A 58 22.95 16.59 -24.62
CA TYR A 58 23.04 18.04 -24.86
C TYR A 58 23.99 18.75 -23.88
N ILE A 59 24.24 18.18 -22.70
CA ILE A 59 25.04 18.79 -21.62
C ILE A 59 26.43 18.16 -21.47
N GLY A 60 26.63 16.93 -21.97
CA GLY A 60 27.89 16.18 -21.89
C GLY A 60 29.12 16.84 -22.51
N GLY A 61 28.93 17.84 -23.39
CA GLY A 61 30.02 18.65 -23.92
C GLY A 61 30.37 19.90 -23.10
N ARG A 62 29.60 20.24 -22.05
CA ARG A 62 29.72 21.51 -21.32
C ARG A 62 29.97 21.36 -19.82
N VAL A 63 29.68 20.20 -19.24
CA VAL A 63 29.83 19.98 -17.79
C VAL A 63 30.90 18.92 -17.53
N PRO A 64 31.97 19.24 -16.78
CA PRO A 64 33.05 18.30 -16.54
C PRO A 64 32.61 17.15 -15.62
N ALA A 65 33.08 15.92 -15.93
CA ALA A 65 32.63 14.68 -15.29
C ALA A 65 32.79 14.66 -13.76
N HIS A 66 33.78 15.35 -13.20
CA HIS A 66 33.96 15.46 -11.74
C HIS A 66 32.79 16.18 -11.06
N LEU A 67 32.17 17.16 -11.73
CA LEU A 67 31.04 17.91 -11.21
C LEU A 67 29.79 17.03 -11.15
N LEU A 68 29.57 16.22 -12.20
CA LEU A 68 28.46 15.26 -12.26
C LEU A 68 28.58 14.20 -11.16
N GLN A 69 29.78 13.68 -10.91
CA GLN A 69 30.02 12.72 -9.83
C GLN A 69 29.86 13.33 -8.44
N MET A 70 30.25 14.60 -8.26
CA MET A 70 30.07 15.32 -7.01
C MET A 70 28.59 15.57 -6.71
N ILE A 71 27.82 16.04 -7.71
CA ILE A 71 26.36 16.23 -7.59
C ILE A 71 25.67 14.91 -7.27
N ALA A 72 26.03 13.82 -7.96
CA ALA A 72 25.49 12.50 -7.70
C ALA A 72 25.82 12.00 -6.29
N GLY A 73 27.07 12.17 -5.83
CA GLY A 73 27.48 11.78 -4.48
C GLY A 73 26.73 12.52 -3.38
N ILE A 74 26.50 13.83 -3.55
CA ILE A 74 25.70 14.64 -2.63
C ILE A 74 24.24 14.19 -2.64
N ALA A 75 23.66 13.97 -3.82
CA ALA A 75 22.28 13.48 -3.96
C ALA A 75 22.08 12.13 -3.26
N PHE A 76 23.01 11.19 -3.43
CA PHE A 76 22.97 9.89 -2.76
C PHE A 76 23.05 9.97 -1.23
N ILE A 77 23.85 10.88 -0.67
CA ILE A 77 23.90 11.10 0.78
C ILE A 77 22.58 11.73 1.26
N MET A 78 22.02 12.68 0.52
CA MET A 78 20.70 13.25 0.84
C MET A 78 19.59 12.20 0.80
N PHE A 79 19.59 11.31 -0.20
CA PHE A 79 18.64 10.20 -0.27
C PHE A 79 18.84 9.21 0.87
N ALA A 80 20.07 8.87 1.24
CA ALA A 80 20.33 8.02 2.40
C ALA A 80 19.76 8.63 3.70
N VAL A 81 19.96 9.94 3.90
CA VAL A 81 19.41 10.64 5.05
C VAL A 81 17.89 10.70 4.99
N TRP A 82 17.29 11.05 3.86
CA TRP A 82 15.83 11.14 3.71
C TRP A 82 15.17 9.77 3.90
N THR A 83 15.67 8.75 3.18
CA THR A 83 15.22 7.36 3.33
C THR A 83 15.32 6.88 4.77
N LEU A 84 16.30 7.31 5.56
CA LEU A 84 16.38 6.96 6.98
C LEU A 84 15.54 7.87 7.90
N SER A 85 15.34 9.14 7.53
CA SER A 85 14.65 10.19 8.30
C SER A 85 13.13 10.18 8.13
N ASP A 86 12.60 9.40 7.19
CA ASP A 86 11.15 9.28 6.97
C ASP A 86 10.51 8.57 8.17
N ASP A 87 10.40 9.27 9.30
CA ASP A 87 9.46 8.94 10.36
C ASP A 87 8.10 8.77 9.70
N GLU A 88 7.25 7.88 10.21
CA GLU A 88 5.93 7.54 9.65
C GLU A 88 4.94 8.74 9.65
N GLU A 89 5.31 9.88 9.09
CA GLU A 89 4.46 10.78 8.34
C GLU A 89 4.42 10.29 6.89
N GLU A 90 3.95 9.04 6.68
CA GLU A 90 3.04 8.84 5.56
C GLU A 90 1.80 9.68 5.86
N LYS A 91 1.91 11.00 5.67
CA LYS A 91 0.76 11.86 5.43
C LYS A 91 0.02 11.20 4.29
N ASP A 92 -1.17 10.69 4.58
CA ASP A 92 -2.34 10.64 3.71
C ASP A 92 -2.08 10.88 2.21
N GLU A 93 -1.22 10.07 1.63
CA GLU A 93 -1.21 9.73 0.21
C GLU A 93 -1.51 8.25 0.06
N GLY A 94 -2.38 7.74 0.96
CA GLY A 94 -3.33 6.71 0.62
C GLY A 94 -4.22 7.22 -0.50
N CYS A 95 -3.70 7.26 -1.73
CA CYS A 95 -4.39 7.43 -3.00
C CYS A 95 -5.84 7.94 -2.82
N GLU A 96 -6.01 9.22 -2.45
CA GLU A 96 -7.30 9.90 -2.57
C GLU A 96 -7.61 9.98 -4.06
N THR A 97 -8.20 8.91 -4.60
CA THR A 97 -8.99 9.08 -5.81
C THR A 97 -10.31 9.66 -5.34
N LYS A 98 -10.30 10.99 -5.10
CA LYS A 98 -11.51 11.78 -5.02
C LYS A 98 -12.40 11.35 -6.17
N SER A 99 -13.52 10.74 -5.80
CA SER A 99 -14.65 10.49 -6.68
C SER A 99 -15.09 11.83 -7.26
N ASN A 100 -14.48 12.23 -8.38
CA ASN A 100 -15.10 13.13 -9.34
C ASN A 100 -14.37 13.05 -10.70
N LYS A 101 -15.01 12.32 -11.62
CA LYS A 101 -14.96 12.51 -13.08
C LYS A 101 -13.57 12.78 -13.70
N LYS A 102 -12.75 11.73 -13.80
CA LYS A 102 -12.00 11.32 -15.01
C LYS A 102 -11.34 9.95 -14.74
N LYS A 103 -11.81 8.90 -15.42
CA LYS A 103 -11.24 7.55 -15.33
C LYS A 103 -9.87 7.52 -16.03
N TYR A 104 -8.80 7.91 -15.34
CA TYR A 104 -7.46 7.57 -15.82
C TYR A 104 -7.28 6.05 -15.74
N GLY A 105 -6.85 5.44 -16.84
CA GLY A 105 -6.62 3.99 -16.89
C GLY A 105 -5.36 3.60 -16.12
N ALA A 106 -5.32 2.37 -15.61
CA ALA A 106 -4.20 1.80 -14.84
C ALA A 106 -2.80 2.10 -15.41
N ILE A 107 -2.67 2.10 -16.74
CA ILE A 107 -1.40 2.40 -17.44
C ILE A 107 -0.93 3.83 -17.15
N ILE A 108 -1.83 4.82 -17.21
CA ILE A 108 -1.50 6.23 -16.98
C ILE A 108 -1.14 6.45 -15.51
N THR A 109 -1.90 5.84 -14.60
CA THR A 109 -1.61 5.92 -13.16
C THR A 109 -0.21 5.39 -12.83
N VAL A 110 0.13 4.20 -13.34
CA VAL A 110 1.45 3.59 -13.12
C VAL A 110 2.55 4.39 -13.81
N ALA A 111 2.32 4.84 -15.06
CA ALA A 111 3.31 5.63 -15.80
C ALA A 111 3.63 6.95 -15.12
N SER A 112 2.61 7.69 -14.65
CA SER A 112 2.82 8.94 -13.92
C SER A 112 3.54 8.71 -12.60
N ALA A 113 3.16 7.67 -11.84
CA ALA A 113 3.82 7.34 -10.58
C ALA A 113 5.29 6.97 -10.77
N PHE A 114 5.62 6.14 -11.78
CA PHE A 114 7.00 5.81 -12.11
C PHE A 114 7.78 7.02 -12.62
N PHE A 115 7.19 7.83 -13.50
CA PHE A 115 7.86 9.00 -14.05
C PHE A 115 8.21 10.01 -12.95
N ILE A 116 7.26 10.33 -12.08
CA ILE A 116 7.44 11.29 -10.99
C ILE A 116 8.36 10.72 -9.90
N GLY A 117 8.16 9.45 -9.53
CA GLY A 117 8.93 8.79 -8.47
C GLY A 117 10.41 8.58 -8.81
N GLU A 118 10.74 8.49 -10.11
CA GLU A 118 12.10 8.34 -10.63
C GLU A 118 12.76 9.66 -11.05
N LEU A 119 12.08 10.79 -10.89
CA LEU A 119 12.62 12.09 -11.26
C LEU A 119 13.72 12.50 -10.27
N GLY A 120 14.92 12.74 -10.76
CA GLY A 120 16.10 13.10 -9.97
C GLY A 120 16.81 11.91 -9.34
N ASP A 121 16.42 10.67 -9.65
CA ASP A 121 16.98 9.48 -9.01
C ASP A 121 18.34 9.03 -9.60
N LYS A 122 19.02 8.12 -8.90
CA LYS A 122 20.29 7.48 -9.26
C LYS A 122 20.28 6.90 -10.66
N THR A 123 19.16 6.31 -11.08
CA THR A 123 19.00 5.67 -12.39
C THR A 123 18.97 6.73 -13.47
N GLN A 124 18.32 7.87 -13.19
CA GLN A 124 18.32 9.04 -14.07
C GLN A 124 19.71 9.67 -14.19
N LEU A 125 20.43 9.85 -13.09
CA LEU A 125 21.82 10.35 -13.11
C LEU A 125 22.78 9.38 -13.81
N THR A 126 22.57 8.08 -13.65
CA THR A 126 23.32 7.03 -14.36
C THR A 126 23.04 7.09 -15.86
N ALA A 127 21.77 7.25 -16.26
CA ALA A 127 21.38 7.40 -17.66
C ALA A 127 21.97 8.67 -18.29
N ILE A 128 21.98 9.80 -17.57
CA ILE A 128 22.67 11.04 -17.99
C ILE A 128 24.15 10.73 -18.26
N THR A 129 24.83 10.16 -17.28
CA THR A 129 26.29 9.89 -17.36
C THR A 129 26.62 8.96 -18.52
N LEU A 130 25.85 7.89 -18.70
CA LEU A 130 26.05 6.96 -19.80
C LEU A 130 25.78 7.60 -21.16
N ALA A 131 24.83 8.54 -21.25
CA ALA A 131 24.51 9.25 -22.48
C ALA A 131 25.57 10.29 -22.89
N VAL A 132 26.32 10.85 -21.93
CA VAL A 132 27.43 11.78 -22.20
C VAL A 132 28.52 11.10 -23.03
N ASP A 133 28.92 9.90 -22.64
CA ASP A 133 30.03 9.15 -23.26
C ASP A 133 29.59 8.24 -24.42
N ALA A 134 28.29 8.21 -24.74
CA ALA A 134 27.73 7.26 -25.70
C ALA A 134 27.88 7.73 -27.16
N ILE A 135 28.36 6.81 -28.00
CA ILE A 135 28.30 6.95 -29.46
C ILE A 135 26.85 6.77 -29.92
N PHE A 136 26.09 5.85 -29.30
CA PHE A 136 24.69 5.59 -29.61
C PHE A 136 23.74 5.79 -28.41
N PRO A 137 23.34 7.05 -28.11
CA PRO A 137 22.49 7.38 -26.96
C PRO A 137 21.13 6.67 -26.93
N VAL A 138 20.52 6.43 -28.09
CA VAL A 138 19.26 5.68 -28.19
C VAL A 138 19.44 4.23 -27.71
N ILE A 139 20.61 3.65 -27.96
CA ILE A 139 20.93 2.29 -27.50
C ILE A 139 21.15 2.26 -25.98
N VAL A 140 21.73 3.33 -25.41
CA VAL A 140 21.79 3.51 -23.96
C VAL A 140 20.40 3.60 -23.36
N LEU A 141 19.49 4.39 -23.95
CA LEU A 141 18.10 4.49 -23.51
C LEU A 141 17.40 3.13 -23.50
N LEU A 142 17.55 2.34 -24.57
CA LEU A 142 16.97 1.00 -24.62
C LEU A 142 17.57 0.09 -23.55
N GLY A 143 18.87 0.19 -23.28
CA GLY A 143 19.54 -0.56 -22.22
C GLY A 143 19.01 -0.19 -20.84
N THR A 144 18.88 1.10 -20.53
CA THR A 144 18.40 1.57 -19.22
C THR A 144 16.95 1.19 -18.98
N VAL A 145 16.07 1.40 -19.97
CA VAL A 145 14.66 1.02 -19.89
C VAL A 145 14.50 -0.50 -19.77
N THR A 146 15.30 -1.30 -20.49
CA THR A 146 15.27 -2.76 -20.32
C THR A 146 15.69 -3.15 -18.91
N GLY A 147 16.76 -2.56 -18.37
CA GLY A 147 17.20 -2.80 -16.99
C GLY A 147 16.07 -2.55 -15.99
N MET A 148 15.38 -1.43 -16.14
CA MET A 148 14.25 -1.02 -15.29
C MET A 148 13.06 -1.97 -15.36
N LEU A 149 12.75 -2.47 -16.55
CA LEU A 149 11.67 -3.46 -16.72
C LEU A 149 12.05 -4.81 -16.12
N VAL A 150 13.29 -5.25 -16.28
CA VAL A 150 13.74 -6.54 -15.74
C VAL A 150 13.72 -6.50 -14.22
N THR A 151 14.22 -5.45 -13.58
CA THR A 151 14.21 -5.32 -12.11
C THR A 151 12.80 -5.19 -11.56
N SER A 152 11.95 -4.37 -12.19
CA SER A 152 10.54 -4.24 -11.80
C SER A 152 9.77 -5.54 -11.97
N GLY A 153 9.99 -6.26 -13.07
CA GLY A 153 9.39 -7.57 -13.32
C GLY A 153 9.85 -8.61 -12.29
N MET A 154 11.13 -8.61 -11.92
CA MET A 154 11.66 -9.44 -10.84
C MET A 154 11.03 -9.07 -9.49
N GLY A 155 10.88 -7.78 -9.18
CA GLY A 155 10.21 -7.30 -7.98
C GLY A 155 8.75 -7.76 -7.89
N ILE A 156 8.01 -7.69 -8.99
CA ILE A 156 6.63 -8.22 -9.07
C ILE A 156 6.63 -9.75 -8.88
N PHE A 157 7.54 -10.47 -9.53
CA PHE A 157 7.63 -11.93 -9.41
C PHE A 157 7.99 -12.37 -7.99
N VAL A 158 9.01 -11.77 -7.38
CA VAL A 158 9.44 -12.04 -6.00
C VAL A 158 8.33 -11.62 -5.03
N GLY A 159 7.74 -10.44 -5.21
CA GLY A 159 6.62 -9.93 -4.41
C GLY A 159 5.40 -10.83 -4.44
N SER A 160 5.06 -11.38 -5.61
CA SER A 160 3.98 -12.37 -5.75
C SER A 160 4.23 -13.67 -4.96
N LYS A 161 5.51 -13.97 -4.65
CA LYS A 161 5.95 -15.21 -4.00
C LYS A 161 6.30 -15.02 -2.52
N LEU A 162 6.68 -13.82 -2.09
CA LEU A 162 7.10 -13.52 -0.73
C LEU A 162 5.95 -13.13 0.21
N GLY A 163 4.86 -12.54 -0.29
CA GLY A 163 3.78 -12.05 0.57
C GLY A 163 4.25 -11.07 1.66
N ASP A 164 3.36 -10.77 2.62
CA ASP A 164 3.50 -9.75 3.69
C ASP A 164 4.61 -10.02 4.75
N LYS A 165 5.78 -10.56 4.37
CA LYS A 165 6.82 -11.03 5.32
C LYS A 165 8.06 -10.16 5.45
N ILE A 166 8.25 -9.15 4.60
CA ILE A 166 9.42 -8.25 4.73
C ILE A 166 8.99 -7.02 5.54
N PRO A 167 9.56 -6.77 6.72
CA PRO A 167 9.26 -5.57 7.48
C PRO A 167 9.82 -4.34 6.75
N ASP A 168 9.02 -3.30 6.60
CA ASP A 168 9.38 -2.06 5.89
C ASP A 168 10.66 -1.41 6.44
N VAL A 169 10.90 -1.59 7.75
CA VAL A 169 12.12 -1.15 8.44
C VAL A 169 13.38 -1.79 7.84
N LEU A 170 13.33 -3.06 7.45
CA LEU A 170 14.48 -3.76 6.87
C LEU A 170 14.82 -3.20 5.49
N ILE A 171 13.80 -2.92 4.68
CA ILE A 171 13.96 -2.30 3.36
C ILE A 171 14.58 -0.91 3.50
N LYS A 172 14.07 -0.11 4.43
CA LYS A 172 14.54 1.24 4.73
C LYS A 172 16.03 1.25 5.14
N ILE A 173 16.43 0.33 6.01
CA ILE A 173 17.83 0.18 6.45
C ILE A 173 18.73 -0.26 5.29
N ILE A 174 18.33 -1.26 4.51
CA ILE A 174 19.13 -1.77 3.39
C ILE A 174 19.31 -0.68 2.33
N SER A 175 18.22 -0.02 1.91
CA SER A 175 18.25 1.04 0.89
C SER A 175 19.07 2.24 1.36
N GLY A 176 18.85 2.73 2.59
CA GLY A 176 19.63 3.83 3.17
C GLY A 176 21.14 3.52 3.27
N THR A 177 21.50 2.28 3.62
CA THR A 177 22.89 1.83 3.68
C THR A 177 23.55 1.82 2.29
N VAL A 178 22.84 1.31 1.29
CA VAL A 178 23.31 1.25 -0.10
C VAL A 178 23.52 2.65 -0.68
N PHE A 179 22.55 3.54 -0.50
CA PHE A 179 22.67 4.94 -0.95
C PHE A 179 23.83 5.67 -0.28
N LEU A 180 24.03 5.45 1.03
CA LEU A 180 25.16 6.04 1.75
C LEU A 180 26.49 5.54 1.20
N ALA A 181 26.63 4.24 0.95
CA ALA A 181 27.85 3.65 0.41
C ALA A 181 28.20 4.22 -0.98
N PHE A 182 27.23 4.31 -1.88
CA PHE A 182 27.44 4.89 -3.21
C PHE A 182 27.72 6.41 -3.15
N GLY A 183 27.06 7.13 -2.25
CA GLY A 183 27.31 8.55 -2.02
C GLY A 183 28.74 8.83 -1.58
N ILE A 184 29.24 8.08 -0.60
CA ILE A 184 30.63 8.17 -0.12
C ILE A 184 31.62 7.82 -1.25
N GLN A 185 31.38 6.72 -1.96
CA GLN A 185 32.27 6.27 -3.04
C GLN A 185 32.38 7.33 -4.15
N LYS A 186 31.25 7.95 -4.55
CA LYS A 186 31.22 9.00 -5.57
C LYS A 186 31.90 10.29 -5.11
N LEU A 187 31.67 10.71 -3.86
CA LEU A 187 32.36 11.87 -3.29
C LEU A 187 33.88 11.65 -3.25
N PHE A 188 34.32 10.47 -2.79
CA PHE A 188 35.74 10.14 -2.72
C PHE A 188 36.41 10.12 -4.09
N SER A 189 35.72 9.57 -5.10
CA SER A 189 36.24 9.51 -6.48
C SER A 189 36.24 10.87 -7.19
N ALA A 190 35.30 11.75 -6.84
CA ALA A 190 35.16 13.07 -7.48
C ALA A 190 36.02 14.16 -6.82
N THR A 191 36.46 13.95 -5.58
CA THR A 191 37.19 14.95 -4.80
C THR A 191 38.65 14.98 -5.23
N PRO A 192 39.21 16.15 -5.62
CA PRO A 192 40.62 16.27 -5.96
C PRO A 192 41.52 15.86 -4.79
N ALA A 193 42.63 15.16 -5.07
CA ALA A 193 43.56 14.64 -4.05
C ALA A 193 44.04 15.70 -3.03
N ARG A 194 44.03 16.99 -3.39
CA ARG A 194 44.34 18.11 -2.49
C ARG A 194 43.44 18.20 -1.26
N TYR A 195 42.19 17.72 -1.33
CA TYR A 195 41.22 17.79 -0.23
C TYR A 195 41.11 16.47 0.56
N ILE A 196 41.78 15.40 0.10
CA ILE A 196 41.82 14.09 0.74
C ILE A 196 42.94 14.10 1.80
N ASN A 197 42.70 14.84 2.89
CA ASN A 197 43.57 14.87 4.05
C ASN A 197 42.97 14.02 5.19
N SER A 198 43.83 13.46 6.05
CA SER A 198 43.40 12.66 7.20
C SER A 198 42.37 13.39 8.09
N LEU A 199 42.53 14.71 8.25
CA LEU A 199 41.61 15.56 9.00
C LEU A 199 40.22 15.63 8.33
N THR A 200 40.15 15.89 7.02
CA THR A 200 38.89 16.01 6.28
C THR A 200 38.11 14.69 6.30
N ILE A 201 38.81 13.56 6.12
CA ILE A 201 38.22 12.22 6.18
C ILE A 201 37.66 11.95 7.58
N SER A 202 38.42 12.29 8.63
CA SER A 202 38.00 12.07 10.02
C SER A 202 36.74 12.87 10.36
N ILE A 203 36.68 14.15 9.95
CA ILE A 203 35.51 15.01 10.16
C ILE A 203 34.30 14.45 9.39
N PHE A 204 34.48 14.05 8.14
CA PHE A 204 33.39 13.50 7.32
C PHE A 204 32.82 12.19 7.90
N VAL A 205 33.69 11.27 8.33
CA VAL A 205 33.29 10.01 8.97
C VAL A 205 32.58 10.27 10.29
N LEU A 206 33.06 11.20 11.11
CA LEU A 206 32.42 11.59 12.36
C LEU A 206 30.99 12.11 12.12
N VAL A 207 30.82 13.02 11.15
CA VAL A 207 29.51 13.58 10.80
C VAL A 207 28.56 12.48 10.36
N ILE A 208 28.99 11.57 9.48
CA ILE A 208 28.16 10.44 9.04
C ILE A 208 27.76 9.54 10.22
N LEU A 209 28.71 9.16 11.08
CA LEU A 209 28.45 8.33 12.25
C LEU A 209 27.44 8.97 13.20
N VAL A 210 27.60 10.26 13.51
CA VAL A 210 26.67 11.01 14.36
C VAL A 210 25.28 11.04 13.71
N THR A 211 25.19 11.34 12.42
CA THR A 211 23.91 11.43 11.70
C THR A 211 23.18 10.08 11.70
N ILE A 212 23.88 8.98 11.36
CA ILE A 212 23.31 7.64 11.40
C ILE A 212 22.84 7.28 12.81
N THR A 213 23.66 7.56 13.83
CA THR A 213 23.32 7.23 15.22
C THR A 213 22.07 7.98 15.69
N LEU A 214 21.93 9.25 15.31
CA LEU A 214 20.74 10.05 15.60
C LEU A 214 19.49 9.49 14.89
N LEU A 215 19.60 9.12 13.62
CA LEU A 215 18.47 8.57 12.84
C LEU A 215 18.05 7.19 13.34
N ILE A 216 19.00 6.29 13.62
CA ILE A 216 18.71 4.97 14.21
C ILE A 216 18.04 5.15 15.59
N ARG A 217 18.51 6.10 16.40
CA ARG A 217 17.90 6.39 17.71
C ARG A 217 16.47 6.93 17.55
N ALA A 218 16.22 7.81 16.59
CA ALA A 218 14.87 8.32 16.27
C ALA A 218 13.92 7.18 15.88
N ILE A 219 14.35 6.30 14.97
CA ILE A 219 13.58 5.12 14.54
C ILE A 219 13.27 4.18 15.72
N ILE A 220 14.27 3.89 16.58
CA ILE A 220 14.08 3.02 17.75
C ILE A 220 13.13 3.65 18.76
N LEU A 221 13.21 4.97 18.98
CA LEU A 221 12.32 5.69 19.90
C LEU A 221 10.88 5.74 19.36
N ALA A 222 10.70 5.96 18.06
CA ALA A 222 9.40 5.89 17.39
C ALA A 222 8.78 4.49 17.57
N HIS A 223 9.58 3.42 17.37
CA HIS A 223 9.11 2.04 17.53
C HIS A 223 8.83 1.66 18.99
N LYS A 224 9.64 2.15 19.94
CA LYS A 224 9.42 1.96 21.39
C LYS A 224 8.23 2.74 21.94
N SER A 225 7.76 3.78 21.24
CA SER A 225 6.62 4.60 21.69
C SER A 225 5.28 3.84 21.68
N GLY A 226 5.23 2.62 21.15
CA GLY A 226 4.06 1.74 21.26
C GLY A 226 2.82 2.27 20.53
N LYS A 227 2.96 3.29 19.67
CA LYS A 227 1.90 3.72 18.76
C LYS A 227 1.65 2.58 17.77
N VAL A 228 0.65 1.77 18.07
CA VAL A 228 0.12 0.78 17.14
C VAL A 228 -0.27 1.55 15.87
N SER A 229 0.31 1.18 14.73
CA SER A 229 -0.01 1.85 13.46
C SER A 229 -1.53 1.81 13.23
N PRO A 230 -2.12 2.84 12.61
CA PRO A 230 -3.56 2.88 12.34
C PRO A 230 -4.05 1.59 11.63
N TYR A 231 -3.22 1.03 10.74
CA TYR A 231 -3.46 -0.26 10.10
C TYR A 231 -3.57 -1.45 11.09
N LYS A 232 -2.66 -1.55 12.06
CA LYS A 232 -2.72 -2.60 13.09
C LYS A 232 -3.96 -2.45 13.97
N ARG A 233 -4.36 -1.21 14.29
CA ARG A 233 -5.58 -0.92 15.06
C ARG A 233 -6.84 -1.29 14.28
N ALA A 234 -6.93 -0.89 13.02
CA ALA A 234 -8.05 -1.25 12.14
C ALA A 234 -8.13 -2.77 11.92
N ALA A 235 -6.99 -3.46 11.78
CA ALA A 235 -6.94 -4.91 11.65
C ALA A 235 -7.42 -5.63 12.93
N ALA A 236 -6.98 -5.17 14.11
CA ALA A 236 -7.45 -5.71 15.39
C ALA A 236 -8.96 -5.50 15.56
N LEU A 237 -9.46 -4.30 15.29
CA LEU A 237 -10.88 -3.96 15.40
C LEU A 237 -11.75 -4.78 14.43
N LEU A 238 -11.28 -5.04 13.21
CA LEU A 238 -11.96 -5.93 12.26
C LEU A 238 -11.90 -7.40 12.68
N HIS A 239 -10.78 -7.85 13.24
CA HIS A 239 -10.62 -9.21 13.72
C HIS A 239 -11.56 -9.49 14.90
N ASP A 240 -11.64 -8.59 15.87
CA ASP A 240 -12.54 -8.69 17.02
C ASP A 240 -14.00 -8.70 16.58
N TYR A 241 -14.37 -7.83 15.64
CA TYR A 241 -15.69 -7.85 15.00
C TYR A 241 -16.00 -9.21 14.37
N ALA A 242 -15.08 -9.75 13.57
CA ALA A 242 -15.31 -11.01 12.85
C ALA A 242 -15.41 -12.22 13.81
N LEU A 243 -14.63 -12.25 14.88
CA LEU A 243 -14.74 -13.27 15.93
C LEU A 243 -16.08 -13.17 16.66
N GLN A 244 -16.46 -11.97 17.09
CA GLN A 244 -17.73 -11.73 17.80
C GLN A 244 -18.93 -12.10 16.91
N MET A 245 -18.88 -11.74 15.63
CA MET A 245 -19.89 -12.09 14.64
C MET A 245 -20.01 -13.60 14.46
N ASN A 246 -18.91 -14.32 14.21
CA ASN A 246 -18.94 -15.78 14.05
C ASN A 246 -19.54 -16.49 15.27
N LYS A 247 -19.12 -16.11 16.47
CA LYS A 247 -19.64 -16.71 17.72
C LYS A 247 -21.14 -16.48 17.88
N SER A 248 -21.60 -15.25 17.64
CA SER A 248 -23.00 -14.87 17.84
C SER A 248 -23.93 -15.44 16.77
N VAL A 249 -23.43 -15.60 15.54
CA VAL A 249 -24.18 -16.20 14.41
C VAL A 249 -24.45 -17.68 14.67
N ASP A 250 -23.53 -18.40 15.29
CA ASP A 250 -23.72 -19.81 15.67
C ASP A 250 -24.83 -19.98 16.71
N ASP A 251 -24.96 -19.04 17.66
CA ASP A 251 -26.00 -19.04 18.70
C ASP A 251 -27.41 -18.69 18.17
N ILE A 252 -27.52 -18.17 16.94
CA ILE A 252 -28.77 -17.85 16.26
C ILE A 252 -29.19 -18.97 15.31
N CYS A 253 -28.25 -19.85 14.91
CA CYS A 253 -28.53 -20.94 13.99
C CYS A 253 -29.55 -21.92 14.60
N LEU A 254 -30.72 -22.06 13.97
CA LEU A 254 -31.80 -22.93 14.44
C LEU A 254 -31.49 -24.43 14.29
N GLY A 255 -30.45 -24.78 13.54
CA GLY A 255 -30.06 -26.16 13.27
C GLY A 255 -30.96 -26.90 12.26
N THR A 256 -30.51 -28.08 11.84
CA THR A 256 -31.09 -28.88 10.74
C THR A 256 -32.54 -29.31 10.98
N ARG A 257 -33.02 -29.30 12.23
CA ARG A 257 -34.42 -29.59 12.55
C ARG A 257 -35.40 -28.55 12.00
N TYR A 258 -34.98 -27.30 11.85
CA TYR A 258 -35.83 -26.21 11.36
C TYR A 258 -35.61 -25.88 9.88
N CYS A 259 -34.38 -26.05 9.38
CA CYS A 259 -34.02 -25.80 7.98
C CYS A 259 -33.97 -27.05 7.10
N GLY A 260 -34.12 -28.25 7.66
CA GLY A 260 -34.02 -29.54 6.98
C GLY A 260 -32.56 -29.99 6.77
N HIS A 261 -31.78 -29.20 6.04
CA HIS A 261 -30.34 -29.40 5.80
C HIS A 261 -29.61 -28.05 5.84
N CYS A 262 -28.31 -28.07 6.16
CA CYS A 262 -27.49 -26.86 6.08
C CYS A 262 -27.33 -26.45 4.62
N GLN A 263 -27.71 -25.22 4.28
CA GLN A 263 -27.63 -24.67 2.92
C GLN A 263 -26.43 -23.74 2.72
N GLU A 264 -25.48 -23.73 3.67
CA GLU A 264 -24.30 -22.87 3.65
C GLU A 264 -24.67 -21.42 3.28
N GLY A 265 -24.07 -20.83 2.25
CA GLY A 265 -24.30 -19.44 1.83
C GLY A 265 -25.69 -19.13 1.25
N ALA A 266 -26.59 -20.11 1.07
CA ALA A 266 -27.92 -19.88 0.50
C ALA A 266 -28.99 -19.51 1.55
N CYS A 267 -28.66 -19.50 2.85
CA CYS A 267 -29.51 -18.93 3.90
C CYS A 267 -28.87 -17.69 4.53
N ALA A 268 -29.67 -16.75 5.05
CA ALA A 268 -29.17 -15.48 5.58
C ALA A 268 -28.04 -15.64 6.62
N ILE A 269 -28.19 -16.56 7.58
CA ILE A 269 -27.19 -16.86 8.61
C ILE A 269 -25.90 -17.42 8.01
N GLY A 270 -26.01 -18.35 7.05
CA GLY A 270 -24.83 -18.93 6.41
C GLY A 270 -24.16 -17.97 5.44
N TYR A 271 -24.91 -17.04 4.83
CA TYR A 271 -24.35 -15.95 4.04
C TYR A 271 -23.56 -14.96 4.92
N ILE A 272 -24.09 -14.58 6.09
CA ILE A 272 -23.33 -13.78 7.07
C ILE A 272 -22.04 -14.52 7.47
N ARG A 273 -22.09 -15.85 7.67
CA ARG A 273 -20.90 -16.66 7.98
C ARG A 273 -19.88 -16.64 6.85
N GLU A 274 -20.32 -16.74 5.60
CA GLU A 274 -19.46 -16.67 4.41
C GLU A 274 -18.79 -15.30 4.29
N LEU A 275 -19.56 -14.21 4.42
CA LEU A 275 -19.06 -12.84 4.45
C LEU A 275 -18.04 -12.63 5.57
N THR A 276 -18.35 -13.12 6.78
CA THR A 276 -17.47 -12.99 7.95
C THR A 276 -16.17 -13.78 7.79
N LYS A 277 -16.21 -14.99 7.24
CA LYS A 277 -15.00 -15.76 6.89
C LYS A 277 -14.16 -15.03 5.84
N GLY A 278 -14.81 -14.33 4.91
CA GLY A 278 -14.17 -13.46 3.94
C GLY A 278 -13.44 -12.26 4.57
N LEU A 279 -13.81 -11.81 5.78
CA LEU A 279 -13.12 -10.72 6.46
C LEU A 279 -11.76 -11.14 7.04
N ILE A 280 -11.61 -12.42 7.40
CA ILE A 280 -10.40 -12.96 8.07
C ILE A 280 -9.42 -13.56 7.04
N LYS A 281 -9.90 -14.10 5.91
CA LYS A 281 -9.03 -14.66 4.86
C LYS A 281 -8.47 -13.55 3.94
N VAL A 282 -7.15 -13.54 3.78
CA VAL A 282 -6.39 -12.71 2.81
C VAL A 282 -7.04 -12.84 1.42
N PRO A 283 -7.24 -11.73 0.68
CA PRO A 283 -7.97 -11.75 -0.58
C PRO A 283 -7.19 -12.53 -1.65
N SER A 284 -7.62 -13.76 -1.93
CA SER A 284 -7.30 -14.40 -3.20
C SER A 284 -8.21 -13.80 -4.27
N SER A 285 -7.59 -13.06 -5.20
CA SER A 285 -8.01 -12.80 -6.58
C SER A 285 -9.51 -12.90 -6.93
N ASN A 286 -10.04 -11.79 -7.45
CA ASN A 286 -11.16 -11.73 -8.40
C ASN A 286 -12.40 -12.56 -8.02
N THR A 287 -13.24 -11.99 -7.19
CA THR A 287 -14.68 -12.25 -7.30
C THR A 287 -15.38 -10.90 -7.28
N GLU A 288 -15.74 -10.42 -8.48
CA GLU A 288 -16.87 -9.51 -8.63
C GLU A 288 -18.09 -10.30 -8.16
N GLU A 289 -18.40 -10.20 -6.87
CA GLU A 289 -19.46 -10.98 -6.26
C GLU A 289 -20.73 -10.12 -6.27
N SER A 290 -21.44 -10.20 -7.40
CA SER A 290 -22.80 -9.70 -7.52
C SER A 290 -23.68 -10.36 -6.45
N LEU A 291 -24.43 -9.53 -5.73
CA LEU A 291 -25.56 -9.91 -4.86
C LEU A 291 -26.19 -11.23 -5.30
N ARG A 292 -26.06 -12.29 -4.49
CA ARG A 292 -26.81 -13.53 -4.75
C ARG A 292 -28.31 -13.21 -4.60
N GLU A 293 -29.04 -13.22 -5.72
CA GLU A 293 -30.48 -12.94 -5.78
C GLU A 293 -31.35 -14.00 -5.05
N GLU A 294 -30.75 -15.10 -4.56
CA GLU A 294 -31.46 -16.26 -4.00
C GLU A 294 -31.21 -16.53 -2.51
N VAL A 295 -30.82 -15.53 -1.70
CA VAL A 295 -30.67 -15.74 -0.25
C VAL A 295 -32.05 -15.98 0.39
N LYS A 296 -32.24 -17.16 1.00
CA LYS A 296 -33.48 -17.51 1.70
C LYS A 296 -33.51 -16.90 3.10
N TYR A 297 -34.55 -16.12 3.37
CA TYR A 297 -34.84 -15.51 4.67
C TYR A 297 -35.92 -16.32 5.40
N TYR A 298 -35.54 -17.03 6.47
CA TYR A 298 -36.49 -17.76 7.30
C TYR A 298 -37.18 -16.80 8.29
N LYS A 299 -38.33 -16.24 7.88
CA LYS A 299 -39.07 -15.24 8.66
C LYS A 299 -39.61 -15.81 10.00
N ASN A 300 -39.68 -14.95 11.02
CA ASN A 300 -40.38 -15.16 12.30
C ASN A 300 -39.93 -16.35 13.17
N LYS A 301 -38.72 -16.86 12.98
CA LYS A 301 -38.17 -17.95 13.81
C LYS A 301 -36.89 -17.61 14.55
N PHE A 302 -36.35 -16.41 14.32
CA PHE A 302 -35.11 -15.97 14.95
C PHE A 302 -35.40 -15.07 16.15
N ASP A 303 -34.52 -15.16 17.13
CA ASP A 303 -34.54 -14.32 18.33
C ASP A 303 -34.21 -12.87 17.94
N VAL A 304 -35.22 -11.99 18.04
CA VAL A 304 -35.13 -10.56 17.69
C VAL A 304 -34.07 -9.87 18.54
N PHE A 305 -33.92 -10.24 19.82
CA PHE A 305 -32.93 -9.67 20.71
C PHE A 305 -31.51 -9.96 20.21
N LYS A 306 -31.21 -11.22 19.86
CA LYS A 306 -29.90 -11.62 19.33
C LYS A 306 -29.58 -11.01 17.98
N LEU A 307 -30.56 -10.92 17.08
CA LEU A 307 -30.38 -10.28 15.77
C LEU A 307 -30.11 -8.78 15.92
N THR A 308 -30.82 -8.13 16.84
CA THR A 308 -30.63 -6.70 17.12
C THR A 308 -29.26 -6.42 17.73
N TYR A 309 -28.77 -7.31 18.60
CA TYR A 309 -27.40 -7.25 19.10
C TYR A 309 -26.35 -7.34 17.99
N LEU A 310 -26.48 -8.28 17.04
CA LEU A 310 -25.56 -8.39 15.90
C LEU A 310 -25.55 -7.14 15.02
N LEU A 311 -26.73 -6.53 14.82
CA LEU A 311 -26.85 -5.28 14.09
C LEU A 311 -26.17 -4.14 14.85
N ALA A 312 -26.33 -4.05 16.17
CA ALA A 312 -25.65 -3.07 17.01
C ALA A 312 -24.12 -3.20 16.96
N VAL A 313 -23.58 -4.42 17.05
CA VAL A 313 -22.13 -4.70 16.90
C VAL A 313 -21.62 -4.24 15.53
N THR A 314 -22.38 -4.52 14.47
CA THR A 314 -22.06 -4.10 13.10
C THR A 314 -22.07 -2.58 12.94
N LEU A 315 -23.09 -1.90 13.48
CA LEU A 315 -23.17 -0.45 13.45
C LEU A 315 -22.05 0.21 14.27
N ASN A 316 -21.68 -0.35 15.42
CA ASN A 316 -20.58 0.15 16.24
C ASN A 316 -19.23 0.01 15.53
N TYR A 317 -18.97 -1.14 14.88
CA TYR A 317 -17.79 -1.27 14.02
C TYR A 317 -17.78 -0.19 12.93
N LEU A 318 -18.94 0.04 12.29
CA LEU A 318 -19.07 1.07 11.28
C LEU A 318 -18.79 2.47 11.87
N ASP A 319 -19.28 2.82 13.05
CA ASP A 319 -19.04 4.12 13.70
C ASP A 319 -17.55 4.41 13.97
N VAL A 320 -16.77 3.38 14.35
CA VAL A 320 -15.38 3.54 14.85
C VAL A 320 -14.32 3.33 13.77
N ARG A 321 -14.69 2.78 12.60
CA ARG A 321 -13.72 2.39 11.56
C ARG A 321 -12.97 3.57 10.93
N GLU A 322 -11.72 3.35 10.56
CA GLU A 322 -10.89 4.27 9.76
C GLU A 322 -10.77 3.83 8.27
N ASP A 323 -11.04 2.55 7.95
CA ASP A 323 -10.86 1.96 6.60
C ASP A 323 -12.20 1.86 5.83
N HIS A 324 -12.30 2.59 4.71
CA HIS A 324 -13.49 2.60 3.85
C HIS A 324 -13.64 1.38 2.93
N GLN A 325 -12.57 0.67 2.55
CA GLN A 325 -12.64 -0.40 1.56
C GLN A 325 -13.19 -1.71 2.17
N LYS A 326 -12.73 -2.06 3.38
CA LYS A 326 -13.23 -3.24 4.12
C LYS A 326 -14.64 -3.04 4.67
N ALA A 327 -15.09 -1.79 4.76
CA ALA A 327 -16.46 -1.45 5.11
C ALA A 327 -17.50 -2.02 4.13
N LEU A 328 -17.15 -2.30 2.86
CA LEU A 328 -18.11 -2.79 1.87
C LEU A 328 -18.74 -4.13 2.31
N ARG A 329 -17.92 -5.09 2.76
CA ARG A 329 -18.39 -6.40 3.24
C ARG A 329 -19.17 -6.30 4.55
N VAL A 330 -18.76 -5.39 5.43
CA VAL A 330 -19.48 -5.15 6.70
C VAL A 330 -20.84 -4.48 6.46
N ASN A 331 -20.94 -3.55 5.49
CA ASN A 331 -22.20 -2.98 5.02
C ASN A 331 -23.14 -4.04 4.41
N GLU A 332 -22.57 -5.06 3.78
CA GLU A 332 -23.34 -6.19 3.27
C GLU A 332 -23.91 -7.05 4.40
N ILE A 333 -23.10 -7.38 5.42
CA ILE A 333 -23.59 -8.05 6.65
C ILE A 333 -24.71 -7.23 7.29
N ARG A 334 -24.55 -5.91 7.39
CA ARG A 334 -25.61 -5.01 7.88
C ARG A 334 -26.89 -5.14 7.06
N SER A 335 -26.78 -5.13 5.73
CA SER A 335 -27.93 -5.24 4.82
C SER A 335 -28.68 -6.57 5.00
N VAL A 336 -27.97 -7.68 5.26
CA VAL A 336 -28.60 -8.98 5.53
C VAL A 336 -29.35 -8.95 6.86
N LEU A 337 -28.75 -8.39 7.91
CA LEU A 337 -29.39 -8.23 9.23
C LEU A 337 -30.62 -7.31 9.15
N GLU A 338 -30.55 -6.23 8.39
CA GLU A 338 -31.69 -5.33 8.12
C GLU A 338 -32.84 -6.05 7.42
N MET A 339 -32.54 -6.87 6.40
CA MET A 339 -33.56 -7.69 5.75
C MET A 339 -34.20 -8.70 6.72
N MET A 340 -33.45 -9.22 7.68
CA MET A 340 -33.98 -10.13 8.70
C MET A 340 -34.85 -9.42 9.75
N LEU A 341 -34.54 -8.17 10.11
CA LEU A 341 -35.25 -7.41 11.16
C LEU A 341 -36.40 -6.54 10.65
N PHE A 342 -36.25 -5.94 9.46
CA PHE A 342 -37.17 -4.94 8.92
C PHE A 342 -37.81 -5.34 7.58
N ASP A 343 -37.44 -6.49 7.01
CA ASP A 343 -37.82 -6.93 5.65
C ASP A 343 -37.43 -5.92 4.55
N ARG A 344 -36.48 -5.02 4.86
CA ARG A 344 -35.99 -3.98 3.97
C ARG A 344 -34.64 -3.44 4.44
N LYS A 345 -33.89 -2.86 3.50
CA LYS A 345 -32.64 -2.16 3.82
C LYS A 345 -32.91 -0.78 4.40
N VAL A 346 -32.09 -0.38 5.36
CA VAL A 346 -32.10 0.95 5.95
C VAL A 346 -30.94 1.75 5.36
N TYR A 347 -31.22 2.98 4.93
CA TYR A 347 -30.18 3.83 4.38
C TYR A 347 -29.16 4.21 5.46
N TRP A 348 -27.88 4.10 5.12
CA TRP A 348 -26.76 4.42 5.99
C TRP A 348 -25.90 5.51 5.38
N ASN A 349 -25.65 6.55 6.17
CA ASN A 349 -24.89 7.75 5.82
C ASN A 349 -23.74 8.02 6.80
N ASP A 350 -23.21 6.98 7.45
CA ASP A 350 -22.18 7.09 8.49
C ASP A 350 -22.61 7.90 9.74
N ASP A 351 -23.91 8.01 10.00
CA ASP A 351 -24.46 8.58 11.23
C ASP A 351 -25.42 7.60 11.93
N ILE A 352 -25.00 7.07 13.08
CA ILE A 352 -25.83 6.18 13.91
C ILE A 352 -27.13 6.87 14.34
N LYS A 353 -27.13 8.17 14.65
CA LYS A 353 -28.33 8.87 15.12
C LYS A 353 -29.36 8.99 14.01
N ASP A 354 -28.93 9.29 12.79
CA ASP A 354 -29.83 9.31 11.63
C ASP A 354 -30.34 7.90 11.30
N TYR A 355 -29.46 6.89 11.40
CA TYR A 355 -29.85 5.49 11.23
C TYR A 355 -30.93 5.05 12.23
N LEU A 356 -30.77 5.35 13.52
CA LEU A 356 -31.74 4.99 14.56
C LEU A 356 -33.11 5.64 14.31
N LYS A 357 -33.14 6.91 13.89
CA LYS A 357 -34.39 7.60 13.49
C LYS A 357 -35.08 6.95 12.31
N ARG A 358 -34.32 6.41 11.34
CA ARG A 358 -34.87 5.68 10.20
C ARG A 358 -35.38 4.30 10.60
N ALA A 359 -34.62 3.57 11.39
CA ALA A 359 -35.00 2.26 11.93
C ALA A 359 -36.30 2.35 12.76
N GLN A 360 -36.47 3.44 13.53
CA GLN A 360 -37.68 3.73 14.29
C GLN A 360 -38.95 3.71 13.44
N ARG A 361 -38.88 4.23 12.20
CA ARG A 361 -40.03 4.25 11.28
C ARG A 361 -40.47 2.87 10.82
N TYR A 362 -39.61 1.85 10.98
CA TYR A 362 -39.89 0.48 10.56
C TYR A 362 -40.27 -0.41 11.74
N ASN A 363 -39.58 -0.28 12.88
CA ASN A 363 -39.88 -1.03 14.09
C ASN A 363 -39.34 -0.32 15.34
N GLU A 364 -40.24 0.19 16.19
CA GLU A 364 -39.88 0.90 17.44
C GLU A 364 -39.20 -0.03 18.46
N GLU A 365 -39.65 -1.29 18.58
CA GLU A 365 -39.08 -2.25 19.52
C GLU A 365 -37.62 -2.54 19.20
N VAL A 366 -37.32 -2.76 17.91
CA VAL A 366 -35.94 -2.97 17.43
C VAL A 366 -35.08 -1.74 17.68
N LYS A 367 -35.62 -0.52 17.51
CA LYS A 367 -34.90 0.72 17.81
C LYS A 367 -34.52 0.81 19.29
N VAL A 368 -35.44 0.50 20.21
CA VAL A 368 -35.15 0.54 21.66
C VAL A 368 -34.08 -0.49 22.03
N LEU A 369 -34.15 -1.69 21.47
CA LEU A 369 -33.13 -2.73 21.65
C LEU A 369 -31.78 -2.33 21.07
N LEU A 370 -31.74 -1.68 19.90
CA LEU A 370 -30.51 -1.16 19.30
C LEU A 370 -29.86 -0.11 20.19
N GLU A 371 -30.62 0.83 20.75
CA GLU A 371 -30.10 1.85 21.65
C GLU A 371 -29.50 1.23 22.92
N ALA A 372 -30.19 0.25 23.52
CA ALA A 372 -29.68 -0.47 24.68
C ALA A 372 -28.36 -1.19 24.37
N HIS A 373 -28.30 -1.96 23.29
CA HIS A 373 -27.08 -2.68 22.89
C HIS A 373 -25.93 -1.74 22.52
N LEU A 374 -26.19 -0.65 21.79
CA LEU A 374 -25.16 0.34 21.44
C LEU A 374 -24.62 1.04 22.70
N PHE A 375 -25.48 1.32 23.67
CA PHE A 375 -25.05 1.87 24.96
C PHE A 375 -24.15 0.89 25.73
N ASP A 376 -24.53 -0.39 25.80
CA ASP A 376 -23.75 -1.41 26.48
C ASP A 376 -22.38 -1.65 25.81
N ILE A 377 -22.35 -1.68 24.47
CA ILE A 377 -21.11 -1.85 23.70
C ILE A 377 -20.16 -0.67 23.93
N LYS A 378 -20.67 0.57 23.94
CA LYS A 378 -19.85 1.78 24.19
C LYS A 378 -19.32 1.87 25.62
N LYS A 379 -19.88 1.13 26.57
CA LYS A 379 -19.41 1.07 27.96
C LYS A 379 -18.28 0.05 28.18
N LEU A 380 -18.17 -0.93 27.28
CA LEU A 380 -17.17 -2.01 27.34
C LEU A 380 -15.86 -1.65 26.62
N LEU A 381 -15.86 -0.57 25.84
CA LEU A 381 -14.72 0.04 25.16
C LEU A 381 -14.19 1.21 25.98
#